data_AF-A0A2T7A7N5-F1
#
_entry.id   AF-A0A2T7A7N5-F1
#
_cell.length_a   1.000
_cell.length_b   1.000
_cell.length_c   1.000
_cell.angle_alpha   90.00
_cell.angle_beta   90.00
_cell.angle_gamma   90.00
#
_symmetry.space_group_name_H-M   'P 1'
#
loop_
_entity.id
_entity.type
_entity.pdbx_description
1 polymer ?
#
loop_
_entity_poly.entity_id
_entity_poly.type
_entity_poly.pdbx_seq_one_letter_code
_entity_poly.pdbx_strand_id
1 'polypeptide(L)'
;MAFNLTTRLSDKYPNAYSDFYGSGTPCVFKSGPNWHVPKGPQAQGIKREARPVYRHAIGPTWLTIGERIYLRLDSIGVQWTSINPLAYADTGEAKPFCSLILSIGVKPYSLLYDAAVAAAAAVKEILAEAGFPSIEVAFVESVVTRSVAAGPKLLSFDPVLDDVPDLRKPFTTALGLSIAPLKYPYFEGTAALYFRLSKDDTRTAILTCAHVARPPPIHANMGMIRRNTSQPREEFIALGNIGYNNAIKAMMGTIGDRLHSIEISNKVLGRLGEPVEAENKKVTQRRKEYMQLVEKATQEIKEVNALHDEVTKRRTTPDQRVIGFLLHSEKVEVSAAPHGFTKDWALIELYNEKIDWSTFNGNKVYVGGNLTPADFCNTMFPQVVDQADYQYPLDGLLQAYGVVLDDEIRNPQHLDVHGEKCLLVVKNGLTTGSTVGRANGLESFTRTYTDWGIEQISIEIAVLTYDKTRGKFSAAGDSGSIVLARDGRIVGILTGGAGPTDETDITYVTPYWWVEQQIKAKYPGCFLYNVI
;
A
#
# COMPACT_ATOMS: atom_id res chain seq x y z
N MET A 1 -28.41 1.78 25.58
CA MET A 1 -29.25 2.60 24.68
C MET A 1 -28.42 2.96 23.46
N ALA A 2 -28.72 2.36 22.31
CA ALA A 2 -28.08 2.71 21.05
C ALA A 2 -28.57 4.11 20.63
N PHE A 3 -27.69 5.11 20.63
CA PHE A 3 -28.00 6.41 20.03
C PHE A 3 -28.18 6.19 18.53
N ASN A 4 -29.41 6.37 18.05
CA ASN A 4 -29.75 6.29 16.64
C ASN A 4 -29.11 7.52 15.95
N LEU A 5 -27.97 7.34 15.27
CA LEU A 5 -27.24 8.45 14.61
C LEU A 5 -28.10 9.24 13.61
N THR A 6 -29.16 8.62 13.09
CA THR A 6 -30.11 9.18 12.12
C THR A 6 -31.06 10.23 12.69
N THR A 7 -31.28 10.30 14.01
CA THR A 7 -32.24 11.25 14.61
C THR A 7 -31.62 12.58 15.06
N ARG A 8 -30.30 12.64 15.30
CA ARG A 8 -29.64 13.80 15.94
C ARG A 8 -29.99 15.16 15.33
N LEU A 9 -29.99 15.26 13.99
CA LEU A 9 -30.29 16.50 13.27
C LEU A 9 -31.71 16.49 12.68
N SER A 10 -32.23 15.32 12.33
CA SER A 10 -33.53 15.14 11.67
C SER A 10 -34.71 15.62 12.52
N ASP A 11 -34.59 15.60 13.85
CA ASP A 11 -35.63 16.09 14.78
C ASP A 11 -35.86 17.61 14.66
N LYS A 12 -34.82 18.37 14.29
CA LYS A 12 -34.86 19.83 14.14
C LYS A 12 -34.86 20.26 12.67
N TYR A 13 -34.18 19.51 11.82
CA TYR A 13 -34.08 19.74 10.39
C TYR A 13 -34.35 18.45 9.62
N PRO A 14 -35.60 18.20 9.18
CA PRO A 14 -35.99 16.95 8.53
C PRO A 14 -35.15 16.58 7.30
N ASN A 15 -34.55 17.57 6.63
CA ASN A 15 -33.73 17.39 5.44
C ASN A 15 -32.22 17.25 5.71
N ALA A 16 -31.82 17.08 6.98
CA ALA A 16 -30.41 17.03 7.39
C ALA A 16 -29.57 16.02 6.60
N TYR A 17 -30.18 14.92 6.14
CA TYR A 17 -29.49 13.88 5.39
C TYR A 17 -30.01 13.72 3.95
N SER A 18 -30.97 14.55 3.51
CA SER A 18 -31.56 14.47 2.17
C SER A 18 -31.10 15.59 1.23
N ASP A 19 -30.89 16.81 1.72
CA ASP A 19 -30.55 17.96 0.86
C ASP A 19 -29.20 17.75 0.15
N PHE A 20 -28.16 17.32 0.87
CA PHE A 20 -26.83 17.07 0.30
C PHE A 20 -26.54 15.57 0.15
N TYR A 21 -27.58 14.77 -0.05
CA TYR A 21 -27.45 13.32 -0.17
C TYR A 21 -26.48 12.94 -1.31
N GLY A 22 -25.55 12.02 -1.02
CA GLY A 22 -24.47 11.63 -1.93
C GLY A 22 -23.08 12.08 -1.48
N SER A 23 -22.95 13.19 -0.75
CA SER A 23 -21.65 13.62 -0.18
C SER A 23 -21.32 12.99 1.17
N GLY A 24 -22.32 12.38 1.83
CA GLY A 24 -22.19 11.84 3.19
C GLY A 24 -22.08 12.91 4.28
N THR A 25 -22.33 14.17 3.94
CA THR A 25 -22.20 15.32 4.84
C THR A 25 -23.56 15.68 5.46
N PRO A 26 -23.73 15.61 6.79
CA PRO A 26 -24.95 16.07 7.44
C PRO A 26 -25.11 17.58 7.31
N CYS A 27 -26.33 18.04 7.04
CA CYS A 27 -26.72 19.45 7.06
C CYS A 27 -27.36 19.81 8.39
N VAL A 28 -26.79 20.81 9.07
CA VAL A 28 -27.33 21.35 10.32
C VAL A 28 -28.54 22.23 10.02
N PHE A 29 -28.45 23.09 9.01
CA PHE A 29 -29.52 23.99 8.59
C PHE A 29 -29.28 24.48 7.16
N LYS A 30 -30.36 24.62 6.38
CA LYS A 30 -30.36 25.29 5.07
C LYS A 30 -31.50 26.29 5.01
N SER A 31 -31.22 27.49 4.52
CA SER A 31 -32.23 28.50 4.23
C SER A 31 -32.82 28.33 2.82
N GLY A 32 -33.99 28.93 2.60
CA GLY A 32 -34.68 28.85 1.30
C GLY A 32 -35.64 27.66 1.21
N PRO A 33 -36.27 27.45 0.04
CA PRO A 33 -37.21 26.36 -0.19
C PRO A 33 -36.57 24.99 0.01
N ASN A 34 -37.40 24.02 0.40
CA ASN A 34 -37.01 22.62 0.41
C ASN A 34 -36.66 22.17 -1.01
N TRP A 35 -35.56 21.45 -1.15
CA TRP A 35 -35.25 20.78 -2.40
C TRP A 35 -36.20 19.60 -2.61
N HIS A 36 -36.38 19.17 -3.86
CA HIS A 36 -37.31 18.08 -4.15
C HIS A 36 -36.81 16.78 -3.53
N VAL A 37 -37.74 16.06 -2.89
CA VAL A 37 -37.48 14.75 -2.30
C VAL A 37 -38.31 13.68 -3.04
N PRO A 38 -37.78 12.46 -3.17
CA PRO A 38 -38.53 11.32 -3.69
C PRO A 38 -39.82 11.08 -2.88
N LYS A 39 -40.91 10.68 -3.54
CA LYS A 39 -42.17 10.32 -2.89
C LYS A 39 -42.44 8.82 -3.02
N GLY A 40 -42.75 8.15 -1.92
CA GLY A 40 -43.21 6.76 -1.89
C GLY A 40 -42.43 5.86 -0.89
N PRO A 41 -43.00 4.71 -0.49
CA PRO A 41 -42.44 3.82 0.53
C PRO A 41 -41.13 3.12 0.15
N GLN A 42 -40.74 3.15 -1.14
CA GLN A 42 -39.50 2.55 -1.66
C GLN A 42 -38.54 3.59 -2.28
N ALA A 43 -38.80 4.88 -2.06
CA ALA A 43 -38.09 5.93 -2.79
C ALA A 43 -36.67 6.14 -2.22
N GLN A 44 -35.64 5.94 -3.06
CA GLN A 44 -34.23 6.13 -2.69
C GLN A 44 -33.86 7.61 -2.70
N GLY A 45 -32.92 8.03 -1.83
CA GLY A 45 -32.42 9.41 -1.79
C GLY A 45 -31.84 9.86 -3.14
N ILE A 46 -32.07 11.13 -3.50
CA ILE A 46 -31.58 11.71 -4.76
C ILE A 46 -30.13 12.14 -4.55
N LYS A 47 -29.19 11.49 -5.24
CA LYS A 47 -27.78 11.91 -5.20
C LYS A 47 -27.62 13.27 -5.86
N ARG A 48 -27.02 14.21 -5.14
CA ARG A 48 -26.76 15.57 -5.59
C ARG A 48 -25.28 15.77 -5.86
N GLU A 49 -24.98 16.54 -6.91
CA GLU A 49 -23.62 16.92 -7.27
C GLU A 49 -23.44 18.42 -7.12
N ALA A 50 -22.41 18.82 -6.36
CA ALA A 50 -21.93 20.18 -6.37
C ALA A 50 -21.38 20.53 -7.76
N ARG A 51 -21.70 21.72 -8.24
CA ARG A 51 -21.32 22.27 -9.54
C ARG A 51 -20.56 23.59 -9.34
N PRO A 52 -19.59 23.89 -10.22
CA PRO A 52 -18.92 25.18 -10.20
C PRO A 52 -19.88 26.32 -10.57
N VAL A 53 -19.67 27.49 -9.98
CA VAL A 53 -20.43 28.71 -10.29
C VAL A 53 -19.56 29.60 -11.18
N TYR A 54 -20.03 29.87 -12.41
CA TYR A 54 -19.35 30.75 -13.35
C TYR A 54 -20.19 31.97 -13.70
N ARG A 55 -19.53 33.11 -13.96
CA ARG A 55 -20.15 34.35 -14.47
C ARG A 55 -21.33 34.89 -13.65
N HIS A 56 -21.42 34.53 -12.37
CA HIS A 56 -22.41 35.12 -11.47
C HIS A 56 -22.02 36.56 -11.13
N ALA A 57 -22.99 37.46 -10.98
CA ALA A 57 -22.76 38.88 -10.71
C ALA A 57 -22.02 39.15 -9.37
N ILE A 58 -22.01 38.18 -8.45
CA ILE A 58 -21.23 38.23 -7.20
C ILE A 58 -19.72 38.06 -7.42
N GLY A 59 -19.30 37.50 -8.56
CA GLY A 59 -17.91 37.12 -8.82
C GLY A 59 -16.89 38.24 -8.56
N PRO A 60 -17.08 39.45 -9.10
CA PRO A 60 -16.14 40.56 -8.91
C PRO A 60 -15.96 41.02 -7.45
N THR A 61 -16.96 40.82 -6.58
CA THR A 61 -16.96 41.28 -5.18
C THR A 61 -16.90 40.13 -4.17
N TRP A 62 -16.84 38.88 -4.63
CA TRP A 62 -16.97 37.69 -3.79
C TRP A 62 -15.93 37.65 -2.67
N LEU A 63 -14.67 37.98 -2.94
CA LEU A 63 -13.61 37.93 -1.92
C LEU A 63 -13.91 38.86 -0.74
N THR A 64 -14.32 40.11 -1.01
CA THR A 64 -14.69 41.07 0.02
C THR A 64 -15.94 40.64 0.78
N ILE A 65 -16.93 40.06 0.11
CA ILE A 65 -18.15 39.54 0.76
C ILE A 65 -17.80 38.34 1.64
N GLY A 66 -17.02 37.40 1.12
CA GLY A 66 -16.55 36.21 1.85
C GLY A 66 -15.75 36.58 3.10
N GLU A 67 -14.93 37.64 3.02
CA GLU A 67 -14.22 38.19 4.18
C GLU A 67 -15.14 38.71 5.27
N ARG A 68 -16.13 39.52 4.88
CA ARG A 68 -17.15 39.98 5.83
C ARG A 68 -17.91 38.81 6.47
N ILE A 69 -18.20 37.76 5.70
CA ILE A 69 -18.88 36.56 6.19
C ILE A 69 -18.03 35.85 7.24
N TYR A 70 -16.76 35.52 6.97
CA TYR A 70 -15.98 34.78 7.96
C TYR A 70 -15.73 35.60 9.22
N LEU A 71 -15.46 36.91 9.11
CA LEU A 71 -15.29 37.79 10.27
C LEU A 71 -16.57 37.84 11.12
N ARG A 72 -17.74 37.82 10.46
CA ARG A 72 -19.02 37.78 11.17
C ARG A 72 -19.21 36.45 11.88
N LEU A 73 -18.93 35.33 11.22
CA LEU A 73 -19.01 33.98 11.83
C LEU A 73 -18.07 33.84 13.04
N ASP A 74 -16.85 34.39 12.94
CA ASP A 74 -15.88 34.44 14.04
C ASP A 74 -16.43 35.23 15.23
N SER A 75 -17.02 36.40 14.97
CA SER A 75 -17.59 37.27 16.02
C SER A 75 -18.74 36.64 16.82
N ILE A 76 -19.44 35.65 16.24
CA ILE A 76 -20.53 34.92 16.89
C ILE A 76 -20.12 33.51 17.33
N GLY A 77 -18.83 33.19 17.30
CA GLY A 77 -18.26 31.95 17.83
C GLY A 77 -18.55 30.69 16.99
N VAL A 78 -18.88 30.83 15.71
CA VAL A 78 -19.10 29.68 14.83
C VAL A 78 -17.75 29.09 14.43
N GLN A 79 -17.52 27.81 14.75
CA GLN A 79 -16.32 27.06 14.34
C GLN A 79 -16.42 26.61 12.88
N TRP A 80 -16.39 27.57 11.95
CA TRP A 80 -16.43 27.32 10.51
C TRP A 80 -15.10 26.75 9.99
N THR A 81 -15.16 26.02 8.88
CA THR A 81 -14.02 25.31 8.29
C THR A 81 -13.84 25.61 6.81
N SER A 82 -14.93 25.93 6.10
CA SER A 82 -14.92 26.31 4.68
C SER A 82 -16.14 27.17 4.36
N ILE A 83 -16.03 28.03 3.34
CA ILE A 83 -17.14 28.81 2.77
C ILE A 83 -17.09 28.61 1.25
N ASN A 84 -18.03 27.81 0.73
CA ASN A 84 -18.01 27.41 -0.67
C ASN A 84 -19.25 27.98 -1.41
N PRO A 85 -19.06 28.86 -2.41
CA PRO A 85 -20.13 29.25 -3.32
C PRO A 85 -20.32 28.14 -4.36
N LEU A 86 -21.40 27.37 -4.24
CA LEU A 86 -21.65 26.17 -5.04
C LEU A 86 -22.99 26.26 -5.76
N ALA A 87 -23.08 25.61 -6.91
CA ALA A 87 -24.36 25.24 -7.52
C ALA A 87 -24.65 23.76 -7.25
N TYR A 88 -25.90 23.31 -7.41
CA TYR A 88 -26.26 21.90 -7.25
C TYR A 88 -27.17 21.40 -8.38
N ALA A 89 -26.88 20.18 -8.83
CA ALA A 89 -27.66 19.42 -9.80
C ALA A 89 -27.96 18.01 -9.25
N ASP A 90 -28.97 17.33 -9.80
CA ASP A 90 -29.12 15.89 -9.61
C ASP A 90 -27.99 15.17 -10.36
N THR A 91 -27.52 14.05 -9.82
CA THR A 91 -26.53 13.20 -10.51
C THR A 91 -27.05 12.84 -11.91
N GLY A 92 -26.22 13.11 -12.92
CA GLY A 92 -26.56 12.91 -14.33
C GLY A 92 -27.22 14.10 -15.02
N GLU A 93 -27.73 15.09 -14.28
CA GLU A 93 -28.34 16.29 -14.86
C GLU A 93 -27.31 17.37 -15.20
N ALA A 94 -27.44 17.93 -16.41
CA ALA A 94 -26.54 18.96 -16.90
C ALA A 94 -26.82 20.34 -16.32
N LYS A 95 -28.10 20.66 -16.05
CA LYS A 95 -28.51 21.97 -15.52
C LYS A 95 -28.67 21.91 -14.00
N PRO A 96 -28.07 22.84 -13.25
CA PRO A 96 -28.29 22.92 -11.81
C PRO A 96 -29.72 23.39 -11.50
N PHE A 97 -30.37 22.75 -10.54
CA PHE A 97 -31.65 23.21 -9.98
C PHE A 97 -31.45 24.32 -8.96
N CYS A 98 -30.27 24.39 -8.34
CA CYS A 98 -29.82 25.48 -7.47
C CYS A 98 -28.60 26.15 -8.11
N SER A 99 -28.76 27.36 -8.61
CA SER A 99 -27.70 28.06 -9.36
C SER A 99 -26.60 28.65 -8.49
N LEU A 100 -26.87 28.93 -7.22
CA LEU A 100 -25.89 29.39 -6.23
C LEU A 100 -26.44 29.25 -4.80
N ILE A 101 -25.67 28.59 -3.94
CA ILE A 101 -25.84 28.50 -2.49
C ILE A 101 -24.48 28.64 -1.82
N LEU A 102 -24.42 29.31 -0.67
CA LEU A 102 -23.24 29.30 0.19
C LEU A 102 -23.28 28.08 1.10
N SER A 103 -22.45 27.09 0.80
CA SER A 103 -22.26 25.92 1.65
C SER A 103 -21.10 26.19 2.61
N ILE A 104 -21.42 26.36 3.88
CA ILE A 104 -20.47 26.67 4.95
C ILE A 104 -20.21 25.39 5.75
N GLY A 105 -18.97 24.92 5.72
CA GLY A 105 -18.52 23.81 6.54
C GLY A 105 -18.32 24.24 7.98
N VAL A 106 -18.76 23.43 8.94
CA VAL A 106 -18.51 23.61 10.38
C VAL A 106 -17.97 22.33 10.99
N LYS A 107 -17.19 22.46 12.07
CA LYS A 107 -16.69 21.30 12.81
C LYS A 107 -17.90 20.43 13.25
N PRO A 108 -17.86 19.10 13.03
CA PRO A 108 -18.94 18.23 13.46
C PRO A 108 -19.27 18.43 14.94
N TYR A 109 -20.56 18.45 15.27
CA TYR A 109 -21.08 18.67 16.63
C TYR A 109 -20.81 20.04 17.25
N SER A 110 -20.17 21.00 16.55
CA SER A 110 -19.83 22.30 17.14
C SER A 110 -20.93 23.36 17.01
N LEU A 111 -21.90 23.17 16.10
CA LEU A 111 -22.95 24.14 15.82
C LEU A 111 -24.34 23.52 16.03
N LEU A 112 -25.09 24.08 16.97
CA LEU A 112 -26.48 23.69 17.25
C LEU A 112 -27.44 24.27 16.21
N TYR A 113 -28.60 23.64 16.02
CA TYR A 113 -29.61 24.05 15.03
C TYR A 113 -30.01 25.53 15.16
N ASP A 114 -30.45 25.97 16.35
CA ASP A 114 -30.92 27.35 16.56
C ASP A 114 -29.79 28.37 16.33
N ALA A 115 -28.55 28.00 16.68
CA ALA A 115 -27.36 28.81 16.40
C ALA A 115 -27.02 28.85 14.90
N ALA A 116 -27.24 27.75 14.17
CA ALA A 116 -27.08 27.72 12.71
C ALA A 116 -28.13 28.57 11.99
N VAL A 117 -29.37 28.62 12.50
CA VAL A 117 -30.43 29.52 11.99
C VAL A 117 -30.02 30.98 12.19
N ALA A 118 -29.56 31.35 13.39
CA ALA A 118 -29.10 32.70 13.69
C ALA A 118 -27.86 33.09 12.86
N ALA A 119 -26.89 32.19 12.73
CA ALA A 119 -25.71 32.40 11.90
C ALA A 119 -26.08 32.58 10.42
N ALA A 120 -27.02 31.79 9.90
CA ALA A 120 -27.49 31.93 8.52
C ALA A 120 -28.19 33.27 8.29
N ALA A 121 -28.97 33.76 9.25
CA ALA A 121 -29.57 35.09 9.17
C ALA A 121 -28.51 36.19 9.07
N ALA A 122 -27.47 36.14 9.91
CA ALA A 122 -26.36 37.09 9.87
C ALA A 122 -25.57 37.05 8.54
N VAL A 123 -25.35 35.86 7.96
CA VAL A 123 -24.74 35.73 6.62
C VAL A 123 -25.65 36.30 5.54
N LYS A 124 -26.96 36.08 5.64
CA LYS A 124 -27.94 36.62 4.68
C LYS A 124 -28.06 38.14 4.73
N GLU A 125 -27.89 38.78 5.89
CA GLU A 125 -27.80 40.24 6.00
C GLU A 125 -26.62 40.78 5.18
N ILE A 126 -25.44 40.18 5.31
CA ILE A 126 -24.24 40.57 4.55
C ILE A 126 -24.48 40.40 3.04
N LEU A 127 -25.12 39.29 2.64
CA LEU A 127 -25.46 39.03 1.24
C LEU A 127 -26.48 40.04 0.71
N ALA A 128 -27.48 40.41 1.51
CA ALA A 128 -28.49 41.40 1.15
C ALA A 128 -27.88 42.80 0.97
N GLU A 129 -27.02 43.24 1.90
CA GLU A 129 -26.28 44.50 1.80
C GLU A 129 -25.37 44.56 0.57
N ALA A 130 -24.82 43.40 0.17
CA ALA A 130 -24.02 43.27 -1.05
C ALA A 130 -24.86 43.20 -2.34
N GLY A 131 -26.19 43.27 -2.25
CA GLY A 131 -27.11 43.23 -3.41
C GLY A 131 -27.55 41.82 -3.84
N PHE A 132 -27.33 40.79 -3.02
CA PHE A 132 -27.64 39.39 -3.33
C PHE A 132 -28.57 38.71 -2.29
N PRO A 133 -29.74 39.28 -1.94
CA PRO A 133 -30.61 38.77 -0.87
C PRO A 133 -31.20 37.38 -1.14
N SER A 134 -31.19 36.93 -2.41
CA SER A 134 -31.75 35.64 -2.84
C SER A 134 -30.80 34.46 -2.65
N ILE A 135 -29.52 34.68 -2.33
CA ILE A 135 -28.56 33.59 -2.15
C ILE A 135 -28.89 32.82 -0.87
N GLU A 136 -29.07 31.51 -1.01
CA GLU A 136 -29.28 30.59 0.10
C GLU A 136 -27.96 30.34 0.86
N VAL A 137 -28.09 30.00 2.14
CA VAL A 137 -26.99 29.64 3.04
C VAL A 137 -27.30 28.29 3.68
N ALA A 138 -26.31 27.39 3.67
CA ALA A 138 -26.36 26.08 4.31
C ALA A 138 -25.16 25.91 5.26
N PHE A 139 -25.40 25.33 6.43
CA PHE A 139 -24.36 24.86 7.34
C PHE A 139 -24.29 23.34 7.31
N VAL A 140 -23.13 22.81 6.94
CA VAL A 140 -22.88 21.38 6.82
C VAL A 140 -21.72 20.96 7.71
N GLU A 141 -21.81 19.79 8.34
CA GLU A 141 -20.73 19.27 9.18
C GLU A 141 -19.60 18.73 8.29
N SER A 142 -18.57 19.57 8.09
CA SER A 142 -17.48 19.30 7.16
C SER A 142 -16.20 19.96 7.67
N VAL A 143 -15.06 19.32 7.46
CA VAL A 143 -13.73 19.86 7.83
C VAL A 143 -12.84 19.91 6.60
N VAL A 144 -12.10 21.00 6.43
CA VAL A 144 -11.06 21.08 5.39
C VAL A 144 -9.89 20.21 5.84
N THR A 145 -9.67 19.11 5.13
CA THR A 145 -8.46 18.32 5.26
C THR A 145 -7.46 18.77 4.20
N ARG A 146 -6.25 19.11 4.63
CA ARG A 146 -5.11 19.21 3.72
C ARG A 146 -4.55 17.81 3.60
N SER A 147 -4.57 17.22 2.41
CA SER A 147 -3.97 15.90 2.16
C SER A 147 -2.45 16.01 2.24
N VAL A 148 -1.91 15.96 3.46
CA VAL A 148 -0.53 15.55 3.73
C VAL A 148 -0.64 14.09 4.15
N ALA A 149 -0.01 13.19 3.40
CA ALA A 149 0.11 11.81 3.81
C ALA A 149 0.77 11.80 5.20
N ALA A 150 0.06 11.33 6.22
CA ALA A 150 0.56 11.36 7.59
C ALA A 150 1.74 10.38 7.76
N GLY A 151 2.67 10.69 8.66
CA GLY A 151 3.76 9.80 9.05
C GLY A 151 5.10 9.96 8.30
N PRO A 152 6.16 9.25 8.72
CA PRO A 152 7.51 9.45 8.22
C PRO A 152 7.74 8.79 6.85
N LYS A 153 8.85 9.16 6.19
CA LYS A 153 9.41 8.42 5.04
C LYS A 153 9.62 6.94 5.38
N LEU A 154 9.64 6.08 4.36
CA LEU A 154 10.19 4.72 4.48
C LEU A 154 11.65 4.81 4.96
N LEU A 155 12.07 3.81 5.73
CA LEU A 155 13.43 3.76 6.24
C LEU A 155 14.43 3.53 5.10
N SER A 156 15.63 4.09 5.23
CA SER A 156 16.78 3.70 4.41
C SER A 156 17.10 2.22 4.62
N PHE A 157 17.75 1.58 3.64
CA PHE A 157 18.18 0.20 3.76
C PHE A 157 19.60 0.06 3.25
N ASP A 158 20.50 -0.30 4.14
CA ASP A 158 21.90 -0.58 3.85
C ASP A 158 22.29 -1.79 4.70
N PRO A 159 22.20 -3.02 4.16
CA PRO A 159 22.48 -4.24 4.91
C PRO A 159 23.88 -4.34 5.50
N VAL A 160 24.83 -3.50 5.06
CA VAL A 160 26.18 -3.44 5.64
C VAL A 160 26.18 -2.63 6.94
N LEU A 161 25.42 -1.55 6.97
CA LEU A 161 25.35 -0.63 8.10
C LEU A 161 24.21 -0.95 9.07
N ASP A 162 23.19 -1.66 8.60
CA ASP A 162 22.04 -2.08 9.40
C ASP A 162 22.40 -3.33 10.21
N ASP A 163 22.50 -3.22 11.53
CA ASP A 163 22.81 -4.35 12.42
C ASP A 163 21.74 -5.47 12.41
N VAL A 164 20.50 -5.11 12.06
CA VAL A 164 19.33 -6.01 12.02
C VAL A 164 18.58 -5.88 10.70
N PRO A 165 19.22 -6.16 9.55
CA PRO A 165 18.70 -5.82 8.23
C PRO A 165 17.39 -6.56 7.93
N ASP A 166 17.27 -7.80 8.37
CA ASP A 166 16.09 -8.64 8.17
C ASP A 166 14.83 -8.06 8.84
N LEU A 167 15.00 -7.49 10.04
CA LEU A 167 13.92 -6.86 10.80
C LEU A 167 13.58 -5.45 10.31
N ARG A 168 14.57 -4.77 9.70
CA ARG A 168 14.41 -3.43 9.14
C ARG A 168 13.74 -3.46 7.78
N LYS A 169 14.08 -4.44 6.93
CA LYS A 169 13.62 -4.57 5.53
C LYS A 169 12.13 -4.29 5.32
N PRO A 170 11.19 -4.79 6.15
CA PRO A 170 9.75 -4.56 5.97
C PRO A 170 9.34 -3.07 5.94
N PHE A 171 10.14 -2.18 6.50
CA PHE A 171 9.86 -0.74 6.62
C PHE A 171 10.60 0.11 5.58
N THR A 172 11.20 -0.52 4.56
CA THR A 172 12.09 0.12 3.59
C THR A 172 11.51 0.09 2.17
N THR A 173 12.28 0.59 1.21
CA THR A 173 11.94 0.53 -0.22
C THR A 173 12.51 -0.69 -0.95
N ALA A 174 13.19 -1.61 -0.24
CA ALA A 174 13.66 -2.84 -0.87
C ALA A 174 12.47 -3.64 -1.44
N LEU A 175 12.65 -4.26 -2.61
CA LEU A 175 11.58 -5.01 -3.26
C LEU A 175 11.09 -6.16 -2.36
N GLY A 176 9.81 -6.48 -2.50
CA GLY A 176 9.08 -7.28 -1.52
C GLY A 176 8.44 -6.45 -0.40
N LEU A 177 8.25 -5.15 -0.61
CA LEU A 177 7.53 -4.27 0.32
C LEU A 177 6.05 -4.71 0.38
N SER A 178 5.56 -5.05 1.57
CA SER A 178 4.13 -5.29 1.76
C SER A 178 3.34 -4.00 1.59
N ILE A 179 2.19 -4.10 0.92
CA ILE A 179 1.30 -2.97 0.68
C ILE A 179 -0.17 -3.38 0.82
N ALA A 180 -1.02 -2.40 1.16
CA ALA A 180 -2.46 -2.59 1.24
C ALA A 180 -3.22 -1.28 0.91
N PRO A 181 -4.49 -1.37 0.47
CA PRO A 181 -5.38 -0.22 0.45
C PRO A 181 -5.63 0.30 1.89
N LEU A 182 -5.51 1.61 2.12
CA LEU A 182 -5.69 2.21 3.46
C LEU A 182 -7.06 1.88 4.07
N LYS A 183 -8.11 1.87 3.25
CA LYS A 183 -9.48 1.55 3.71
C LYS A 183 -9.66 0.09 4.13
N TYR A 184 -8.83 -0.80 3.60
CA TYR A 184 -8.94 -2.24 3.81
C TYR A 184 -7.56 -2.83 4.12
N PRO A 185 -6.94 -2.45 5.24
CA PRO A 185 -5.52 -2.71 5.53
C PRO A 185 -5.21 -4.19 5.83
N TYR A 186 -6.21 -5.07 5.75
CA TYR A 186 -6.09 -6.51 5.94
C TYR A 186 -6.06 -7.30 4.62
N PHE A 187 -6.33 -6.64 3.48
CA PHE A 187 -6.02 -7.21 2.17
C PHE A 187 -4.62 -6.78 1.77
N GLU A 188 -3.66 -7.66 2.03
CA GLU A 188 -2.25 -7.39 1.78
C GLU A 188 -1.76 -8.15 0.56
N GLY A 189 -0.85 -7.48 -0.13
CA GLY A 189 0.02 -8.10 -1.10
C GLY A 189 1.41 -7.51 -1.00
N THR A 190 2.19 -7.78 -2.03
CA THR A 190 3.56 -7.37 -2.14
C THR A 190 3.74 -6.49 -3.37
N ALA A 191 4.59 -5.49 -3.25
CA ALA A 191 4.95 -4.62 -4.34
C ALA A 191 6.15 -5.16 -5.13
N ALA A 192 6.06 -5.06 -6.46
CA ALA A 192 6.93 -5.77 -7.41
C ALA A 192 8.12 -4.94 -7.87
N LEU A 193 7.85 -3.79 -8.49
CA LEU A 193 8.83 -2.99 -9.25
C LEU A 193 8.46 -1.51 -9.24
N TYR A 194 9.45 -0.64 -9.10
CA TYR A 194 9.33 0.81 -9.23
C TYR A 194 9.55 1.26 -10.68
N PHE A 195 8.70 2.18 -11.14
CA PHE A 195 8.72 2.76 -12.49
C PHE A 195 8.78 4.28 -12.42
N ARG A 196 9.49 4.87 -13.36
CA ARG A 196 9.24 6.25 -13.81
C ARG A 196 8.18 6.20 -14.90
N LEU A 197 7.20 7.10 -14.87
CA LEU A 197 6.09 7.10 -15.83
C LEU A 197 6.48 7.67 -17.21
N SER A 198 7.49 8.55 -17.25
CA SER A 198 8.17 8.97 -18.47
C SER A 198 9.53 9.59 -18.14
N LYS A 199 10.37 9.87 -19.15
CA LYS A 199 11.68 10.52 -18.95
C LYS A 199 11.56 11.94 -18.38
N ASP A 200 10.48 12.64 -18.72
CA ASP A 200 10.21 14.02 -18.30
C ASP A 200 9.32 14.09 -17.05
N ASP A 201 8.94 12.93 -16.49
CA ASP A 201 8.01 12.82 -15.37
C ASP A 201 8.71 12.32 -14.12
N THR A 202 8.73 13.17 -13.10
CA THR A 202 9.33 12.83 -11.81
C THR A 202 8.45 11.92 -10.96
N ARG A 203 7.22 11.60 -11.39
CA ARG A 203 6.35 10.67 -10.67
C ARG A 203 6.91 9.26 -10.73
N THR A 204 6.89 8.61 -9.57
CA THR A 204 7.28 7.22 -9.41
C THR A 204 6.06 6.42 -9.07
N ALA A 205 5.86 5.30 -9.76
CA ALA A 205 4.82 4.34 -9.45
C ALA A 205 5.42 3.00 -9.06
N ILE A 206 4.72 2.23 -8.25
CA ILE A 206 5.09 0.88 -7.87
C ILE A 206 4.04 -0.12 -8.35
N LEU A 207 4.50 -1.22 -8.95
CA LEU A 207 3.69 -2.29 -9.51
C LEU A 207 3.24 -3.27 -8.44
N THR A 208 2.03 -3.80 -8.55
CA THR A 208 1.51 -4.93 -7.77
C THR A 208 0.37 -5.62 -8.55
N CYS A 209 -0.27 -6.62 -7.98
CA CYS A 209 -1.46 -7.25 -8.56
C CYS A 209 -2.70 -6.34 -8.49
N ALA A 210 -3.56 -6.42 -9.50
CA ALA A 210 -4.84 -5.73 -9.50
C ALA A 210 -5.76 -6.24 -8.37
N HIS A 211 -5.74 -7.55 -8.08
CA HIS A 211 -6.51 -8.12 -6.98
C HIS A 211 -6.01 -7.70 -5.59
N VAL A 212 -4.73 -7.31 -5.47
CA VAL A 212 -4.20 -6.69 -4.23
C VAL A 212 -4.70 -5.25 -4.14
N ALA A 213 -4.63 -4.52 -5.26
CA ALA A 213 -5.02 -3.12 -5.29
C ALA A 213 -6.54 -2.90 -5.12
N ARG A 214 -7.35 -3.78 -5.71
CA ARG A 214 -8.82 -3.77 -5.60
C ARG A 214 -9.32 -5.18 -5.31
N PRO A 215 -9.30 -5.60 -4.02
CA PRO A 215 -9.71 -6.95 -3.60
C PRO A 215 -11.11 -7.34 -4.11
N PRO A 216 -11.26 -8.51 -4.76
CA PRO A 216 -12.55 -8.95 -5.30
C PRO A 216 -13.72 -9.00 -4.30
N PRO A 217 -13.52 -9.37 -3.01
CA PRO A 217 -14.61 -9.34 -2.03
C PRO A 217 -15.17 -7.94 -1.75
N ILE A 218 -14.42 -6.88 -2.08
CA ILE A 218 -14.74 -5.48 -1.75
C ILE A 218 -15.08 -4.67 -3.00
N HIS A 219 -14.44 -5.00 -4.12
CA HIS A 219 -14.57 -4.27 -5.36
C HIS A 219 -15.11 -5.18 -6.47
N ALA A 220 -16.12 -4.70 -7.18
CA ALA A 220 -16.48 -5.27 -8.46
C ALA A 220 -15.27 -5.24 -9.41
N ASN A 221 -15.11 -6.31 -10.18
CA ASN A 221 -13.99 -6.50 -11.10
C ASN A 221 -14.07 -5.55 -12.31
N MET A 222 -13.77 -4.28 -12.04
CA MET A 222 -13.72 -3.20 -13.00
C MET A 222 -12.36 -2.52 -12.90
N GLY A 223 -11.73 -2.30 -14.05
CA GLY A 223 -10.51 -1.51 -14.13
C GLY A 223 -10.75 -0.09 -13.61
N MET A 224 -9.70 0.53 -13.10
CA MET A 224 -9.70 1.89 -12.57
C MET A 224 -8.48 2.63 -13.10
N ILE A 225 -8.70 3.84 -13.61
CA ILE A 225 -7.62 4.75 -13.98
C ILE A 225 -7.93 6.10 -13.36
N ARG A 226 -6.97 6.64 -12.61
CA ARG A 226 -7.05 8.01 -12.12
C ARG A 226 -6.70 8.97 -13.25
N ARG A 227 -7.70 9.73 -13.71
CA ARG A 227 -7.63 10.62 -14.88
C ARG A 227 -7.30 12.06 -14.52
N ASN A 228 -7.63 12.52 -13.31
CA ASN A 228 -7.39 13.91 -12.93
C ASN A 228 -7.19 14.08 -11.41
N THR A 229 -6.76 15.28 -11.01
CA THR A 229 -6.44 15.61 -9.62
C THR A 229 -7.66 15.73 -8.71
N SER A 230 -8.85 15.99 -9.27
CA SER A 230 -10.10 16.13 -8.50
C SER A 230 -10.71 14.80 -8.05
N GLN A 231 -10.30 13.68 -8.65
CA GLN A 231 -10.75 12.37 -8.20
C GLN A 231 -10.19 12.05 -6.82
N PRO A 232 -11.02 11.54 -5.89
CA PRO A 232 -10.57 11.08 -4.58
C PRO A 232 -9.42 10.09 -4.72
N ARG A 233 -8.42 10.20 -3.85
CA ARG A 233 -7.30 9.27 -3.82
C ARG A 233 -7.73 7.98 -3.10
N GLU A 234 -7.56 6.85 -3.76
CA GLU A 234 -7.58 5.54 -3.10
C GLU A 234 -6.18 5.31 -2.54
N GLU A 235 -5.95 5.72 -1.28
CA GLU A 235 -4.63 5.72 -0.66
C GLU A 235 -4.14 4.32 -0.32
N PHE A 236 -2.82 4.14 -0.39
CA PHE A 236 -2.10 2.90 -0.13
C PHE A 236 -1.09 3.08 1.00
N ILE A 237 -1.00 2.05 1.83
CA ILE A 237 -0.08 1.99 2.96
C ILE A 237 1.03 0.97 2.72
N ALA A 238 2.22 1.26 3.24
CA ALA A 238 3.28 0.28 3.43
C ALA A 238 2.99 -0.55 4.67
N LEU A 239 3.07 -1.87 4.55
CA LEU A 239 2.60 -2.85 5.52
C LEU A 239 1.09 -2.70 5.77
N GLY A 240 0.32 -3.77 5.61
CA GLY A 240 -1.02 -3.80 6.18
C GLY A 240 -0.98 -4.18 7.66
N ASN A 241 -2.10 -4.63 8.20
CA ASN A 241 -2.20 -5.04 9.61
C ASN A 241 -1.39 -6.31 9.89
N ILE A 242 -1.48 -7.33 9.02
CA ILE A 242 -0.74 -8.58 9.10
C ILE A 242 0.75 -8.31 8.96
N GLY A 243 1.18 -7.59 7.92
CA GLY A 243 2.59 -7.31 7.68
C GLY A 243 3.26 -6.57 8.84
N TYR A 244 2.60 -5.55 9.38
CA TYR A 244 3.11 -4.80 10.54
C TYR A 244 3.16 -5.65 11.80
N ASN A 245 2.08 -6.37 12.12
CA ASN A 245 2.06 -7.24 13.30
C ASN A 245 3.10 -8.35 13.22
N ASN A 246 3.33 -8.93 12.03
CA ASN A 246 4.37 -9.92 11.80
C ASN A 246 5.77 -9.32 12.04
N ALA A 247 6.04 -8.11 11.55
CA ALA A 247 7.31 -7.44 11.77
C ALA A 247 7.56 -7.15 13.26
N ILE A 248 6.56 -6.65 14.01
CA ILE A 248 6.67 -6.44 15.46
C ILE A 248 6.89 -7.78 16.19
N LYS A 249 6.15 -8.82 15.82
CA LYS A 249 6.30 -10.16 16.40
C LYS A 249 7.70 -10.73 16.14
N ALA A 250 8.26 -10.52 14.95
CA ALA A 250 9.61 -10.94 14.63
C ALA A 250 10.64 -10.24 15.51
N MET A 251 10.54 -8.91 15.71
CA MET A 251 11.42 -8.17 16.62
C MET A 251 11.34 -8.70 18.06
N MET A 252 10.13 -8.91 18.58
CA MET A 252 9.94 -9.44 19.92
C MET A 252 10.49 -10.87 20.06
N GLY A 253 10.31 -11.70 19.03
CA GLY A 253 10.88 -13.05 18.96
C GLY A 253 12.40 -13.02 19.01
N THR A 254 13.04 -12.19 18.18
CA THR A 254 14.51 -12.02 18.18
C THR A 254 15.04 -11.57 19.53
N ILE A 255 14.37 -10.62 20.20
CA ILE A 255 14.76 -10.20 21.56
C ILE A 255 14.71 -11.39 22.53
N GLY A 256 13.62 -12.18 22.50
CA GLY A 256 13.47 -13.38 23.32
C GLY A 256 14.59 -14.40 23.08
N ASP A 257 14.88 -14.70 21.82
CA ASP A 257 15.93 -15.67 21.44
C ASP A 257 17.32 -15.22 21.88
N ARG A 258 17.61 -13.92 21.79
CA ARG A 258 18.89 -13.34 22.23
C ARG A 258 19.02 -13.31 23.75
N LEU A 259 17.95 -12.98 24.48
CA LEU A 259 17.93 -13.08 25.94
C LEU A 259 18.20 -14.52 26.41
N HIS A 260 17.59 -15.51 25.75
CA HIS A 260 17.84 -16.91 26.03
C HIS A 260 19.30 -17.31 25.73
N SER A 261 19.86 -16.85 24.61
CA SER A 261 21.26 -17.07 24.24
C SER A 261 22.25 -16.48 25.26
N ILE A 262 21.93 -15.29 25.80
CA ILE A 262 22.70 -14.65 26.88
C ILE A 262 22.64 -15.49 28.15
N GLU A 263 21.45 -15.98 28.53
CA GLU A 263 21.27 -16.83 29.72
C GLU A 263 22.11 -18.11 29.62
N ILE A 264 22.08 -18.80 28.48
CA ILE A 264 22.91 -19.99 28.22
C ILE A 264 24.39 -19.65 28.32
N SER A 265 24.82 -18.56 27.68
CA SER A 265 26.22 -18.12 27.68
C SER A 265 26.71 -17.80 29.09
N ASN A 266 25.90 -17.11 29.90
CA ASN A 266 26.20 -16.79 31.30
C ASN A 266 26.30 -18.04 32.17
N LYS A 267 25.48 -19.07 31.95
CA LYS A 267 25.62 -20.37 32.63
C LYS A 267 26.97 -21.03 32.32
N VAL A 268 27.44 -20.94 31.06
CA VAL A 268 28.75 -21.47 30.69
C VAL A 268 29.88 -20.64 31.32
N LEU A 269 29.78 -19.31 31.29
CA LEU A 269 30.75 -18.42 31.95
C LEU A 269 30.86 -18.71 33.45
N GLY A 270 29.72 -18.90 34.15
CA GLY A 270 29.71 -19.28 35.55
C GLY A 270 30.41 -20.62 35.84
N ARG A 271 30.34 -21.59 34.91
CA ARG A 271 31.08 -22.86 35.01
C ARG A 271 32.59 -22.71 34.75
N LEU A 272 32.98 -21.75 33.92
CA LEU A 272 34.39 -21.47 33.61
C LEU A 272 35.07 -20.63 34.72
N GLY A 273 34.27 -19.92 35.54
CA GLY A 273 34.75 -19.11 36.66
C GLY A 273 35.63 -17.94 36.24
N GLU A 274 36.12 -17.21 37.25
CA GLU A 274 37.05 -16.10 37.05
C GLU A 274 38.43 -16.58 36.56
N PRO A 275 39.20 -15.73 35.87
CA PRO A 275 40.57 -16.06 35.48
C PRO A 275 41.44 -16.39 36.70
N VAL A 276 42.20 -17.48 36.62
CA VAL A 276 43.15 -17.89 37.68
C VAL A 276 44.57 -18.03 37.13
N GLU A 277 45.57 -17.89 38.01
CA GLU A 277 46.98 -18.00 37.64
C GLU A 277 47.31 -19.43 37.16
N ALA A 278 48.07 -19.53 36.06
CA ALA A 278 48.37 -20.78 35.35
C ALA A 278 47.14 -21.57 34.81
N GLU A 279 46.03 -20.88 34.48
CA GLU A 279 44.85 -21.53 33.92
C GLU A 279 45.09 -22.21 32.56
N ASN A 280 44.28 -23.23 32.28
CA ASN A 280 44.30 -23.93 30.99
C ASN A 280 43.91 -22.94 29.87
N LYS A 281 44.77 -22.78 28.86
CA LYS A 281 44.54 -21.88 27.71
C LYS A 281 43.19 -22.08 27.02
N LYS A 282 42.65 -23.32 27.00
CA LYS A 282 41.32 -23.60 26.44
C LYS A 282 40.20 -22.94 27.25
N VAL A 283 40.33 -22.90 28.58
CA VAL A 283 39.35 -22.24 29.47
C VAL A 283 39.37 -20.73 29.22
N THR A 284 40.56 -20.11 29.15
CA THR A 284 40.72 -18.69 28.80
C THR A 284 40.04 -18.36 27.47
N GLN A 285 40.33 -19.16 26.44
CA GLN A 285 39.80 -18.94 25.09
C GLN A 285 38.27 -19.09 25.07
N ARG A 286 37.72 -20.14 25.69
CA ARG A 286 36.27 -20.34 25.78
C ARG A 286 35.59 -19.20 26.54
N ARG A 287 36.18 -18.74 27.64
CA ARG A 287 35.64 -17.59 28.40
C ARG A 287 35.51 -16.37 27.50
N LYS A 288 36.55 -16.05 26.74
CA LYS A 288 36.55 -14.93 25.78
C LYS A 288 35.47 -15.08 24.71
N GLU A 289 35.33 -16.26 24.12
CA GLU A 289 34.29 -16.54 23.11
C GLU A 289 32.87 -16.30 23.66
N TYR A 290 32.56 -16.84 24.85
CA TYR A 290 31.23 -16.64 25.45
C TYR A 290 30.98 -15.21 25.90
N MET A 291 32.00 -14.47 26.37
CA MET A 291 31.87 -13.04 26.64
C MET A 291 31.52 -12.26 25.37
N GLN A 292 32.17 -12.57 24.24
CA GLN A 292 31.87 -11.95 22.95
C GLN A 292 30.46 -12.29 22.45
N LEU A 293 29.97 -13.52 22.68
CA LEU A 293 28.61 -13.91 22.34
C LEU A 293 27.57 -13.10 23.16
N VAL A 294 27.82 -12.91 24.45
CA VAL A 294 26.96 -12.08 25.31
C VAL A 294 26.95 -10.64 24.82
N GLU A 295 28.13 -10.05 24.60
CA GLU A 295 28.27 -8.67 24.11
C GLU A 295 27.53 -8.45 22.79
N LYS A 296 27.75 -9.35 21.81
CA LYS A 296 27.07 -9.29 20.50
C LYS A 296 25.55 -9.39 20.65
N ALA A 297 25.05 -10.34 21.45
CA ALA A 297 23.61 -10.50 21.65
C ALA A 297 22.99 -9.30 22.38
N THR A 298 23.69 -8.72 23.36
CA THR A 298 23.24 -7.49 24.05
C THR A 298 23.18 -6.30 23.09
N GLN A 299 24.18 -6.14 22.23
CA GLN A 299 24.19 -5.09 21.23
C GLN A 299 23.06 -5.27 20.21
N GLU A 300 22.84 -6.49 19.71
CA GLU A 300 21.72 -6.79 18.81
C GLU A 300 20.35 -6.47 19.45
N ILE A 301 20.13 -6.85 20.72
CA ILE A 301 18.89 -6.49 21.45
C ILE A 301 18.69 -4.96 21.49
N LYS A 302 19.76 -4.19 21.71
CA LYS A 302 19.69 -2.73 21.74
C LYS A 302 19.23 -2.17 20.38
N GLU A 303 19.77 -2.70 19.28
CA GLU A 303 19.40 -2.26 17.93
C GLU A 303 17.97 -2.68 17.56
N VAL A 304 17.54 -3.90 17.93
CA VAL A 304 16.14 -4.32 17.75
C VAL A 304 15.19 -3.43 18.56
N ASN A 305 15.53 -3.08 19.80
CA ASN A 305 14.73 -2.16 20.61
C ASN A 305 14.65 -0.76 19.99
N ALA A 306 15.77 -0.23 19.48
CA ALA A 306 15.78 1.07 18.81
C ALA A 306 14.89 1.08 17.56
N LEU A 307 14.94 0.01 16.75
CA LEU A 307 14.06 -0.15 15.60
C LEU A 307 12.59 -0.30 16.03
N HIS A 308 12.32 -1.13 17.03
CA HIS A 308 10.98 -1.33 17.60
C HIS A 308 10.37 0.00 18.09
N ASP A 309 11.15 0.81 18.80
CA ASP A 309 10.70 2.12 19.29
C ASP A 309 10.41 3.09 18.13
N GLU A 310 11.27 3.13 17.11
CA GLU A 310 11.04 3.97 15.92
C GLU A 310 9.75 3.59 15.19
N VAL A 311 9.51 2.29 14.97
CA VAL A 311 8.32 1.83 14.22
C VAL A 311 7.05 1.94 15.05
N THR A 312 7.07 1.59 16.34
CA THR A 312 5.87 1.68 17.19
C THR A 312 5.47 3.12 17.48
N LYS A 313 6.43 4.03 17.63
CA LYS A 313 6.14 5.45 17.89
C LYS A 313 5.55 6.16 16.68
N ARG A 314 5.91 5.76 15.46
CA ARG A 314 5.64 6.54 14.24
C ARG A 314 4.87 5.81 13.15
N ARG A 315 4.60 4.51 13.29
CA ARG A 315 4.00 3.67 12.24
C ARG A 315 2.92 2.71 12.74
N THR A 316 2.51 2.84 14.00
CA THR A 316 1.46 1.97 14.57
C THR A 316 0.12 2.14 13.86
N THR A 317 -0.26 3.37 13.50
CA THR A 317 -1.55 3.58 12.82
C THR A 317 -1.40 3.44 11.30
N PRO A 318 -2.40 2.85 10.59
CA PRO A 318 -2.38 2.77 9.12
C PRO A 318 -2.14 4.12 8.42
N ASP A 319 -2.75 5.20 8.91
CA ASP A 319 -2.60 6.54 8.31
C ASP A 319 -1.15 7.04 8.32
N GLN A 320 -0.34 6.62 9.30
CA GLN A 320 1.09 6.98 9.39
C GLN A 320 1.97 6.19 8.41
N ARG A 321 1.40 5.21 7.72
CA ARG A 321 2.09 4.33 6.79
C ARG A 321 1.70 4.60 5.34
N VAL A 322 0.91 5.64 5.08
CA VAL A 322 0.51 6.02 3.72
C VAL A 322 1.73 6.38 2.88
N ILE A 323 1.88 5.70 1.75
CA ILE A 323 3.01 5.85 0.81
C ILE A 323 2.60 6.39 -0.56
N GLY A 324 1.31 6.34 -0.90
CA GLY A 324 0.84 6.70 -2.23
C GLY A 324 -0.65 6.48 -2.42
N PHE A 325 -1.07 6.42 -3.69
CA PHE A 325 -2.47 6.17 -4.06
C PHE A 325 -2.56 5.41 -5.39
N LEU A 326 -3.67 4.70 -5.59
CA LEU A 326 -3.92 3.93 -6.80
C LEU A 326 -3.97 4.85 -8.03
N LEU A 327 -3.03 4.64 -8.95
CA LEU A 327 -2.97 5.33 -10.23
C LEU A 327 -3.75 4.56 -11.29
N HIS A 328 -3.55 3.24 -11.31
CA HIS A 328 -4.11 2.33 -12.31
C HIS A 328 -4.36 0.97 -11.69
N SER A 329 -5.47 0.34 -12.04
CA SER A 329 -5.73 -1.08 -11.80
C SER A 329 -6.43 -1.63 -13.03
N GLU A 330 -5.89 -2.69 -13.63
CA GLU A 330 -6.63 -3.40 -14.67
C GLU A 330 -7.84 -4.12 -14.08
N LYS A 331 -8.84 -4.41 -14.91
CA LYS A 331 -9.77 -5.48 -14.56
C LYS A 331 -8.97 -6.79 -14.50
N VAL A 332 -9.21 -7.61 -13.50
CA VAL A 332 -8.64 -8.96 -13.44
C VAL A 332 -9.27 -9.76 -14.58
N GLU A 333 -8.49 -10.04 -15.61
CA GLU A 333 -8.96 -10.75 -16.80
C GLU A 333 -8.19 -12.04 -16.93
N VAL A 334 -8.88 -13.14 -16.62
CA VAL A 334 -8.41 -14.50 -16.84
C VAL A 334 -8.50 -14.79 -18.34
N SER A 335 -7.53 -15.52 -18.91
CA SER A 335 -7.52 -15.84 -20.34
C SER A 335 -7.36 -14.63 -21.28
N ALA A 336 -6.53 -13.65 -20.93
CA ALA A 336 -6.38 -12.45 -21.73
C ALA A 336 -5.71 -12.74 -23.09
N ALA A 337 -6.38 -12.36 -24.17
CA ALA A 337 -5.84 -12.52 -25.52
C ALA A 337 -4.54 -11.70 -25.74
N PRO A 338 -3.63 -12.16 -26.61
CA PRO A 338 -3.72 -13.39 -27.41
C PRO A 338 -3.19 -14.65 -26.69
N HIS A 339 -2.54 -14.50 -25.53
CA HIS A 339 -1.77 -15.59 -24.92
C HIS A 339 -2.54 -16.41 -23.88
N GLY A 340 -3.69 -15.94 -23.40
CA GLY A 340 -4.47 -16.63 -22.37
C GLY A 340 -3.94 -16.45 -20.95
N PHE A 341 -2.97 -15.57 -20.73
CA PHE A 341 -2.44 -15.27 -19.39
C PHE A 341 -3.43 -14.47 -18.53
N THR A 342 -3.25 -14.46 -17.20
CA THR A 342 -4.03 -13.59 -16.31
C THR A 342 -3.52 -12.16 -16.36
N LYS A 343 -4.35 -11.22 -16.83
CA LYS A 343 -4.05 -9.79 -16.69
C LYS A 343 -4.46 -9.33 -15.29
N ASP A 344 -3.49 -9.26 -14.40
CA ASP A 344 -3.69 -8.91 -12.99
C ASP A 344 -2.56 -7.98 -12.51
N TRP A 345 -2.63 -6.71 -12.90
CA TRP A 345 -1.64 -5.72 -12.49
C TRP A 345 -2.26 -4.35 -12.20
N ALA A 346 -1.61 -3.63 -11.29
CA ALA A 346 -1.94 -2.29 -10.86
C ALA A 346 -0.68 -1.45 -10.61
N LEU A 347 -0.81 -0.14 -10.71
CA LEU A 347 0.23 0.83 -10.38
C LEU A 347 -0.26 1.76 -9.26
N ILE A 348 0.56 1.90 -8.23
CA ILE A 348 0.36 2.85 -7.14
C ILE A 348 1.33 4.02 -7.35
N GLU A 349 0.82 5.23 -7.55
CA GLU A 349 1.67 6.44 -7.60
C GLU A 349 2.12 6.79 -6.18
N LEU A 350 3.43 6.91 -5.99
CA LEU A 350 4.04 7.19 -4.68
C LEU A 350 4.06 8.69 -4.39
N TYR A 351 3.84 9.03 -3.13
CA TYR A 351 4.09 10.36 -2.63
C TYR A 351 5.60 10.61 -2.56
N ASN A 352 6.08 11.63 -3.26
CA ASN A 352 7.50 11.93 -3.39
C ASN A 352 8.18 12.16 -2.03
N GLU A 353 7.46 12.74 -1.08
CA GLU A 353 7.89 13.03 0.28
C GLU A 353 8.00 11.79 1.18
N LYS A 354 7.50 10.63 0.74
CA LYS A 354 7.54 9.36 1.50
C LYS A 354 8.75 8.50 1.20
N ILE A 355 9.51 8.86 0.18
CA ILE A 355 10.73 8.18 -0.22
C ILE A 355 11.91 9.06 0.13
N ASP A 356 12.95 8.47 0.71
CA ASP A 356 14.22 9.15 0.86
C ASP A 356 15.09 8.91 -0.38
N TRP A 357 14.99 9.80 -1.36
CA TRP A 357 15.65 9.61 -2.66
C TRP A 357 17.18 9.57 -2.60
N SER A 358 17.80 10.12 -1.54
CA SER A 358 19.24 10.01 -1.29
C SER A 358 19.69 8.60 -0.91
N THR A 359 18.79 7.77 -0.39
CA THR A 359 19.08 6.39 0.08
C THR A 359 18.24 5.34 -0.65
N PHE A 360 17.57 5.75 -1.74
CA PHE A 360 16.73 4.86 -2.53
C PHE A 360 17.58 3.98 -3.45
N ASN A 361 17.58 2.67 -3.20
CA ASN A 361 18.39 1.69 -3.93
C ASN A 361 17.76 1.18 -5.23
N GLY A 362 16.54 1.61 -5.56
CA GLY A 362 15.86 1.22 -6.79
C GLY A 362 15.30 -0.20 -6.74
N ASN A 363 15.26 -0.82 -7.92
CA ASN A 363 14.67 -2.14 -8.11
C ASN A 363 15.61 -3.28 -7.66
N LYS A 364 15.91 -3.36 -6.35
CA LYS A 364 16.73 -4.43 -5.78
C LYS A 364 15.93 -5.31 -4.82
N VAL A 365 16.01 -6.63 -5.01
CA VAL A 365 15.44 -7.64 -4.12
C VAL A 365 16.49 -8.00 -3.07
N TYR A 366 16.13 -7.87 -1.79
CA TYR A 366 16.95 -8.42 -0.72
C TYR A 366 16.80 -9.94 -0.69
N VAL A 367 17.88 -10.68 -0.98
CA VAL A 367 17.91 -12.14 -1.04
C VAL A 367 18.38 -12.79 0.27
N GLY A 368 18.74 -11.98 1.27
CA GLY A 368 19.10 -12.44 2.62
C GLY A 368 17.89 -12.78 3.50
N GLY A 369 18.10 -12.87 4.81
CA GLY A 369 17.11 -13.28 5.80
C GLY A 369 17.01 -14.79 5.91
N ASN A 370 15.97 -15.37 5.31
CA ASN A 370 15.73 -16.83 5.37
C ASN A 370 16.79 -17.66 4.61
N LEU A 371 17.60 -17.01 3.77
CA LEU A 371 18.66 -17.64 3.01
C LEU A 371 20.01 -17.09 3.45
N THR A 372 20.90 -17.96 3.90
CA THR A 372 22.31 -17.57 4.07
C THR A 372 22.98 -17.37 2.70
N PRO A 373 24.10 -16.64 2.62
CA PRO A 373 24.85 -16.54 1.36
C PRO A 373 25.26 -17.90 0.78
N ALA A 374 25.53 -18.88 1.65
CA ALA A 374 25.82 -20.25 1.26
C ALA A 374 24.57 -20.97 0.71
N ASP A 375 23.41 -20.81 1.34
CA ASP A 375 22.15 -21.38 0.84
C ASP A 375 21.78 -20.81 -0.53
N PHE A 376 21.93 -19.50 -0.71
CA PHE A 376 21.67 -18.85 -1.99
C PHE A 376 22.61 -19.37 -3.08
N CYS A 377 23.92 -19.46 -2.80
CA CYS A 377 24.91 -20.04 -3.73
C CYS A 377 24.54 -21.48 -4.11
N ASN A 378 24.36 -22.34 -3.11
CA ASN A 378 24.10 -23.77 -3.31
C ASN A 378 22.79 -24.07 -4.05
N THR A 379 21.83 -23.15 -4.02
CA THR A 379 20.53 -23.32 -4.68
C THR A 379 20.47 -22.68 -6.05
N MET A 380 21.00 -21.46 -6.21
CA MET A 380 20.93 -20.72 -7.49
C MET A 380 22.10 -21.04 -8.44
N PHE A 381 23.21 -21.57 -7.89
CA PHE A 381 24.43 -21.95 -8.61
C PHE A 381 24.88 -23.37 -8.17
N PRO A 382 24.06 -24.41 -8.43
CA PRO A 382 24.31 -25.74 -7.89
C PRO A 382 25.47 -26.50 -8.56
N GLN A 383 25.86 -26.09 -9.78
CA GLN A 383 26.93 -26.73 -10.54
C GLN A 383 28.30 -26.13 -10.19
N VAL A 384 29.34 -26.96 -10.12
CA VAL A 384 30.72 -26.52 -9.84
C VAL A 384 31.20 -25.48 -10.85
N VAL A 385 30.82 -25.65 -12.12
CA VAL A 385 31.17 -24.69 -13.20
C VAL A 385 30.51 -23.34 -12.98
N ASP A 386 29.25 -23.31 -12.51
CA ASP A 386 28.52 -22.07 -12.21
C ASP A 386 29.08 -21.35 -10.98
N GLN A 387 29.68 -22.08 -10.05
CA GLN A 387 30.27 -21.52 -8.83
C GLN A 387 31.63 -20.85 -9.05
N ALA A 388 32.32 -21.16 -10.16
CA ALA A 388 33.64 -20.62 -10.44
C ALA A 388 33.63 -19.08 -10.56
N ASP A 389 32.58 -18.53 -11.19
CA ASP A 389 32.41 -17.09 -11.43
C ASP A 389 31.32 -16.46 -10.55
N TYR A 390 30.74 -17.25 -9.63
CA TYR A 390 29.67 -16.78 -8.77
C TYR A 390 30.16 -15.73 -7.76
N GLN A 391 29.39 -14.66 -7.66
CA GLN A 391 29.53 -13.66 -6.59
C GLN A 391 28.17 -13.47 -5.93
N TYR A 392 28.14 -13.51 -4.60
CA TYR A 392 26.94 -13.15 -3.86
C TYR A 392 26.58 -11.69 -4.18
N PRO A 393 25.29 -11.36 -4.42
CA PRO A 393 24.89 -9.99 -4.69
C PRO A 393 25.43 -9.05 -3.61
N LEU A 394 25.98 -7.91 -4.03
CA LEU A 394 26.51 -6.93 -3.10
C LEU A 394 25.46 -6.59 -2.04
N ASP A 395 25.82 -6.76 -0.77
CA ASP A 395 24.97 -6.53 0.40
C ASP A 395 23.67 -7.37 0.41
N GLY A 396 23.64 -8.48 -0.33
CA GLY A 396 22.45 -9.31 -0.51
C GLY A 396 21.35 -8.64 -1.33
N LEU A 397 21.66 -7.60 -2.10
CA LEU A 397 20.72 -6.86 -2.93
C LEU A 397 20.85 -7.25 -4.40
N LEU A 398 19.99 -8.16 -4.86
CA LEU A 398 19.93 -8.59 -6.26
C LEU A 398 19.16 -7.56 -7.11
N GLN A 399 19.85 -6.95 -8.08
CA GLN A 399 19.25 -5.99 -9.00
C GLN A 399 18.28 -6.68 -9.95
N ALA A 400 17.03 -6.20 -10.02
CA ALA A 400 16.10 -6.56 -11.07
C ALA A 400 16.40 -5.72 -12.32
N TYR A 401 16.65 -6.37 -13.45
CA TYR A 401 16.88 -5.70 -14.73
C TYR A 401 16.54 -6.64 -15.89
N GLY A 402 16.28 -6.10 -17.08
CA GLY A 402 15.98 -6.93 -18.24
C GLY A 402 14.77 -7.87 -18.01
N VAL A 403 14.55 -8.78 -18.95
CA VAL A 403 13.43 -9.72 -18.90
C VAL A 403 13.88 -11.07 -19.43
N VAL A 404 13.39 -12.16 -18.82
CA VAL A 404 13.53 -13.52 -19.37
C VAL A 404 12.38 -13.74 -20.36
N LEU A 405 12.71 -13.95 -21.63
CA LEU A 405 11.71 -14.12 -22.70
C LEU A 405 11.15 -15.55 -22.74
N ASP A 406 10.04 -15.73 -23.46
CA ASP A 406 9.31 -17.01 -23.53
C ASP A 406 10.21 -18.19 -23.94
N ASP A 407 11.00 -18.03 -24.99
CA ASP A 407 11.92 -19.08 -25.48
C ASP A 407 12.97 -19.49 -24.43
N GLU A 408 13.39 -18.55 -23.58
CA GLU A 408 14.34 -18.81 -22.49
C GLU A 408 13.69 -19.50 -21.29
N ILE A 409 12.42 -19.18 -20.99
CA ILE A 409 11.63 -19.89 -19.96
C ILE A 409 11.44 -21.35 -20.38
N ARG A 410 11.12 -21.59 -21.65
CA ARG A 410 10.92 -22.95 -22.21
C ARG A 410 12.22 -23.76 -22.31
N ASN A 411 13.35 -23.10 -22.51
CA ASN A 411 14.65 -23.74 -22.70
C ASN A 411 15.76 -23.04 -21.88
N PRO A 412 15.78 -23.24 -20.56
CA PRO A 412 16.80 -22.65 -19.70
C PRO A 412 18.20 -23.22 -20.02
N GLN A 413 19.21 -22.38 -19.86
CA GLN A 413 20.61 -22.74 -20.12
C GLN A 413 21.31 -23.34 -18.89
N HIS A 414 20.80 -23.05 -17.70
CA HIS A 414 21.40 -23.47 -16.44
C HIS A 414 20.92 -24.87 -16.05
N LEU A 415 21.74 -25.57 -15.25
CA LEU A 415 21.43 -26.90 -14.75
C LEU A 415 21.11 -26.85 -13.25
N ASP A 416 20.25 -27.74 -12.78
CA ASP A 416 19.99 -27.97 -11.36
C ASP A 416 21.05 -28.89 -10.73
N VAL A 417 20.89 -29.27 -9.46
CA VAL A 417 21.81 -30.19 -8.74
C VAL A 417 21.93 -31.59 -9.37
N HIS A 418 21.01 -31.99 -10.24
CA HIS A 418 20.99 -33.30 -10.89
C HIS A 418 21.54 -33.26 -12.32
N GLY A 419 21.96 -32.08 -12.81
CA GLY A 419 22.45 -31.89 -14.17
C GLY A 419 21.33 -31.70 -15.20
N GLU A 420 20.09 -31.45 -14.75
CA GLU A 420 18.93 -31.23 -15.62
C GLU A 420 18.72 -29.74 -15.87
N LYS A 421 18.31 -29.37 -17.09
CA LYS A 421 18.04 -27.97 -17.44
C LYS A 421 16.93 -27.38 -16.57
N CYS A 422 17.21 -26.26 -15.91
CA CYS A 422 16.29 -25.65 -14.97
C CYS A 422 16.41 -24.12 -14.92
N LEU A 423 15.26 -23.43 -14.87
CA LEU A 423 15.21 -22.01 -14.56
C LEU A 423 15.04 -21.81 -13.05
N LEU A 424 16.15 -21.59 -12.37
CA LEU A 424 16.20 -21.30 -10.94
C LEU A 424 15.80 -19.85 -10.68
N VAL A 425 14.86 -19.66 -9.76
CA VAL A 425 14.26 -18.35 -9.49
C VAL A 425 14.23 -18.01 -8.01
N VAL A 426 14.29 -16.73 -7.70
CA VAL A 426 14.22 -16.17 -6.34
C VAL A 426 13.19 -15.05 -6.28
N LYS A 427 12.56 -14.89 -5.11
CA LYS A 427 11.76 -13.70 -4.77
C LYS A 427 11.96 -13.32 -3.32
N ASN A 428 11.46 -12.13 -2.95
CA ASN A 428 11.19 -11.75 -1.57
C ASN A 428 9.73 -11.28 -1.45
N GLY A 429 8.94 -11.94 -0.60
CA GLY A 429 7.52 -11.65 -0.39
C GLY A 429 7.16 -11.36 1.06
N LEU A 430 5.99 -10.76 1.29
CA LEU A 430 5.49 -10.42 2.62
C LEU A 430 5.51 -11.59 3.61
N THR A 431 5.05 -12.76 3.19
CA THR A 431 4.73 -13.87 4.11
C THR A 431 5.88 -14.86 4.20
N THR A 432 6.54 -15.15 3.08
CA THR A 432 7.62 -16.16 3.05
C THR A 432 9.02 -15.56 3.04
N GLY A 433 9.17 -14.25 2.91
CA GLY A 433 10.47 -13.60 2.78
C GLY A 433 11.21 -14.08 1.53
N SER A 434 12.54 -14.21 1.64
CA SER A 434 13.40 -14.70 0.56
C SER A 434 13.23 -16.20 0.36
N THR A 435 12.87 -16.61 -0.86
CA THR A 435 12.59 -18.00 -1.22
C THR A 435 13.09 -18.31 -2.62
N VAL A 436 13.55 -19.55 -2.83
CA VAL A 436 14.04 -20.04 -4.12
C VAL A 436 13.14 -21.16 -4.64
N GLY A 437 13.01 -21.23 -5.96
CA GLY A 437 12.13 -22.17 -6.63
C GLY A 437 12.62 -22.50 -8.04
N ARG A 438 11.82 -23.32 -8.74
CA ARG A 438 12.08 -23.78 -10.10
C ARG A 438 10.91 -23.38 -10.98
N ALA A 439 11.15 -22.48 -11.93
CA ALA A 439 10.13 -22.11 -12.90
C ALA A 439 9.96 -23.24 -13.93
N ASN A 440 8.70 -23.58 -14.20
CA ASN A 440 8.34 -24.61 -15.16
C ASN A 440 8.48 -24.07 -16.59
N GLY A 441 9.04 -24.86 -17.49
CA GLY A 441 9.17 -24.48 -18.91
C GLY A 441 7.89 -24.68 -19.71
N LEU A 442 6.88 -25.35 -19.13
CA LEU A 442 5.56 -25.54 -19.73
C LEU A 442 4.53 -24.70 -18.98
N GLU A 443 3.58 -24.17 -19.74
CA GLU A 443 2.48 -23.43 -19.18
C GLU A 443 1.54 -24.32 -18.37
N SER A 444 1.08 -23.78 -17.25
CA SER A 444 0.07 -24.40 -16.40
C SER A 444 -1.30 -23.81 -16.70
N PHE A 445 -2.30 -24.66 -16.76
CA PHE A 445 -3.69 -24.24 -16.92
C PHE A 445 -4.34 -24.19 -15.54
N THR A 446 -4.72 -23.00 -15.11
CA THR A 446 -5.43 -22.79 -13.86
C THR A 446 -6.92 -22.61 -14.16
N ARG A 447 -7.78 -23.07 -13.26
CA ARG A 447 -9.22 -22.87 -13.37
C ARG A 447 -9.76 -22.38 -12.04
N THR A 448 -10.44 -21.24 -12.05
CA THR A 448 -11.18 -20.75 -10.89
C THR A 448 -12.66 -21.03 -11.07
N TYR A 449 -13.29 -21.49 -10.00
CA TYR A 449 -14.73 -21.66 -9.91
C TYR A 449 -15.28 -20.48 -9.12
N THR A 450 -16.04 -19.62 -9.78
CA THR A 450 -16.78 -18.57 -9.08
C THR A 450 -18.00 -19.17 -8.38
N ASP A 451 -18.54 -18.49 -7.35
CA ASP A 451 -19.73 -18.93 -6.60
C ASP A 451 -20.96 -19.17 -7.50
N TRP A 452 -20.95 -18.64 -8.72
CA TRP A 452 -22.03 -18.74 -9.72
C TRP A 452 -21.76 -19.81 -10.79
N GLY A 453 -20.74 -20.65 -10.64
CA GLY A 453 -20.42 -21.73 -11.57
C GLY A 453 -19.82 -21.26 -12.90
N ILE A 454 -19.42 -19.99 -13.03
CA ILE A 454 -18.67 -19.51 -14.19
C ILE A 454 -17.23 -19.97 -14.04
N GLU A 455 -16.78 -20.72 -15.04
CA GLU A 455 -15.46 -21.30 -15.14
C GLU A 455 -14.53 -20.33 -15.88
N GLN A 456 -13.40 -19.99 -15.26
CA GLN A 456 -12.40 -19.15 -15.92
C GLN A 456 -11.08 -19.92 -15.99
N ILE A 457 -10.58 -20.15 -17.21
CA ILE A 457 -9.33 -20.87 -17.48
C ILE A 457 -8.24 -19.85 -17.78
N SER A 458 -7.15 -19.87 -17.01
CA SER A 458 -5.95 -19.09 -17.30
C SER A 458 -4.78 -19.96 -17.64
N ILE A 459 -3.83 -19.35 -18.32
CA ILE A 459 -2.49 -19.86 -18.55
C ILE A 459 -1.55 -19.11 -17.61
N GLU A 460 -0.63 -19.81 -16.95
CA GLU A 460 0.36 -19.24 -16.04
C GLU A 460 1.67 -20.03 -16.11
N ILE A 461 2.76 -19.46 -15.61
CA ILE A 461 4.00 -20.21 -15.39
C ILE A 461 4.00 -20.70 -13.94
N ALA A 462 4.07 -22.02 -13.76
CA ALA A 462 4.22 -22.59 -12.44
C ALA A 462 5.65 -22.39 -11.92
N VAL A 463 5.77 -22.06 -10.65
CA VAL A 463 7.02 -22.09 -9.90
C VAL A 463 6.86 -23.13 -8.79
N LEU A 464 7.70 -24.16 -8.88
CA LEU A 464 7.75 -25.25 -7.93
C LEU A 464 8.68 -24.90 -6.78
N THR A 465 8.38 -25.45 -5.60
CA THR A 465 9.30 -25.42 -4.47
C THR A 465 10.64 -26.05 -4.88
N TYR A 466 11.73 -25.51 -4.35
CA TYR A 466 13.06 -26.06 -4.64
C TYR A 466 13.19 -27.48 -4.11
N ASP A 467 12.85 -27.70 -2.83
CA ASP A 467 12.72 -29.03 -2.22
C ASP A 467 11.85 -28.97 -0.95
N LYS A 468 11.56 -30.12 -0.35
CA LYS A 468 10.74 -30.23 0.87
C LYS A 468 11.40 -29.63 2.12
N THR A 469 12.73 -29.56 2.17
CA THR A 469 13.48 -29.08 3.35
C THR A 469 13.50 -27.57 3.46
N ARG A 470 13.44 -26.87 2.32
CA ARG A 470 13.43 -25.40 2.23
C ARG A 470 12.05 -24.77 2.32
N GLY A 471 11.00 -25.60 2.32
CA GLY A 471 9.62 -25.17 2.45
C GLY A 471 9.03 -24.61 1.16
N LYS A 472 7.86 -23.99 1.30
CA LYS A 472 7.07 -23.47 0.18
C LYS A 472 7.72 -22.25 -0.47
N PHE A 473 7.53 -22.11 -1.78
CA PHE A 473 8.01 -20.95 -2.51
C PHE A 473 7.19 -19.70 -2.18
N SER A 474 5.87 -19.81 -2.01
CA SER A 474 5.02 -18.66 -1.69
C SER A 474 3.86 -18.98 -0.75
N ALA A 475 3.19 -17.94 -0.27
CA ALA A 475 1.96 -18.03 0.52
C ALA A 475 1.05 -16.82 0.28
N ALA A 476 -0.18 -16.89 0.80
CA ALA A 476 -1.09 -15.74 0.83
C ALA A 476 -0.39 -14.49 1.39
N GLY A 477 -0.51 -13.35 0.69
CA GLY A 477 0.22 -12.11 0.96
C GLY A 477 1.45 -11.88 0.07
N ASP A 478 2.01 -12.93 -0.53
CA ASP A 478 3.12 -12.79 -1.49
C ASP A 478 2.67 -12.33 -2.89
N SER A 479 1.35 -12.32 -3.18
CA SER A 479 0.81 -11.82 -4.45
C SER A 479 1.37 -10.45 -4.80
N GLY A 480 1.86 -10.30 -6.02
CA GLY A 480 2.54 -9.11 -6.51
C GLY A 480 4.06 -9.12 -6.30
N SER A 481 4.64 -10.12 -5.61
CA SER A 481 6.10 -10.26 -5.54
C SER A 481 6.69 -10.44 -6.93
N ILE A 482 7.81 -9.76 -7.20
CA ILE A 482 8.58 -10.01 -8.42
C ILE A 482 9.42 -11.28 -8.27
N VAL A 483 9.48 -12.08 -9.34
CA VAL A 483 10.28 -13.29 -9.42
C VAL A 483 11.44 -13.05 -10.39
N LEU A 484 12.67 -13.27 -9.91
CA LEU A 484 13.91 -13.03 -10.65
C LEU A 484 14.63 -14.34 -10.92
N ALA A 485 15.31 -14.44 -12.05
CA ALA A 485 16.31 -15.46 -12.31
C ALA A 485 17.59 -15.16 -11.50
N ARG A 486 18.51 -16.13 -11.43
CA ARG A 486 19.77 -16.02 -10.65
C ARG A 486 20.64 -14.81 -11.00
N ASP A 487 20.55 -14.34 -12.24
CA ASP A 487 21.29 -13.20 -12.76
C ASP A 487 20.61 -11.85 -12.49
N GLY A 488 19.39 -11.84 -11.92
CA GLY A 488 18.59 -10.64 -11.70
C GLY A 488 17.56 -10.37 -12.80
N ARG A 489 17.51 -11.18 -13.87
CA ARG A 489 16.51 -10.98 -14.93
C ARG A 489 15.10 -11.29 -14.49
N ILE A 490 14.16 -10.45 -14.92
CA ILE A 490 12.78 -10.54 -14.45
C ILE A 490 12.04 -11.66 -15.18
N VAL A 491 11.51 -12.62 -14.41
CA VAL A 491 10.76 -13.77 -14.95
C VAL A 491 9.27 -13.48 -14.97
N GLY A 492 8.70 -13.03 -13.85
CA GLY A 492 7.26 -12.88 -13.72
C GLY A 492 6.82 -12.19 -12.44
N ILE A 493 5.54 -11.83 -12.40
CA ILE A 493 4.87 -11.35 -11.19
C ILE A 493 4.03 -12.49 -10.61
N LEU A 494 4.15 -12.71 -9.30
CA LEU A 494 3.38 -13.73 -8.60
C LEU A 494 1.91 -13.33 -8.50
N THR A 495 1.00 -14.14 -9.04
CA THR A 495 -0.45 -13.85 -9.06
C THR A 495 -1.27 -14.79 -8.19
N GLY A 496 -0.76 -15.99 -7.90
CA GLY A 496 -1.47 -16.93 -7.04
C GLY A 496 -0.69 -18.20 -6.73
N GLY A 497 -1.39 -19.19 -6.19
CA GLY A 497 -0.84 -20.51 -5.90
C GLY A 497 -1.92 -21.57 -5.77
N ALA A 498 -1.51 -22.82 -5.73
CA ALA A 498 -2.34 -24.00 -5.51
C ALA A 498 -1.70 -24.94 -4.49
N GLY A 499 -2.54 -25.63 -3.73
CA GLY A 499 -2.17 -26.66 -2.77
C GLY A 499 -3.39 -27.02 -1.89
N PRO A 500 -3.23 -27.93 -0.91
CA PRO A 500 -4.21 -28.15 0.15
C PRO A 500 -4.62 -26.83 0.81
N THR A 501 -5.83 -26.74 1.38
CA THR A 501 -6.45 -25.47 1.82
C THR A 501 -5.59 -24.56 2.73
N ASP A 502 -4.54 -25.10 3.37
CA ASP A 502 -3.58 -24.44 4.24
C ASP A 502 -2.12 -24.45 3.74
N GLU A 503 -1.82 -25.11 2.61
CA GLU A 503 -0.47 -25.25 2.04
C GLU A 503 -0.43 -24.78 0.56
N THR A 504 0.68 -24.18 0.15
CA THR A 504 0.90 -23.77 -1.25
C THR A 504 2.05 -24.59 -1.81
N ASP A 505 1.71 -25.57 -2.65
CA ASP A 505 2.66 -26.50 -3.27
C ASP A 505 3.20 -25.94 -4.60
N ILE A 506 2.35 -25.25 -5.34
CA ILE A 506 2.65 -24.68 -6.64
C ILE A 506 2.32 -23.19 -6.61
N THR A 507 3.25 -22.37 -7.04
CA THR A 507 3.03 -20.93 -7.22
C THR A 507 2.79 -20.62 -8.68
N TYR A 508 1.93 -19.66 -8.98
CA TYR A 508 1.68 -19.21 -10.35
C TYR A 508 2.19 -17.79 -10.54
N VAL A 509 2.91 -17.58 -11.64
CA VAL A 509 3.41 -16.29 -12.06
C VAL A 509 2.95 -15.98 -13.47
N THR A 510 2.56 -14.73 -13.68
CA THR A 510 2.32 -14.20 -15.02
C THR A 510 3.65 -13.70 -15.59
N PRO A 511 4.05 -14.13 -16.81
CA PRO A 511 5.34 -13.75 -17.39
C PRO A 511 5.49 -12.24 -17.52
N TYR A 512 6.62 -11.71 -17.05
CA TYR A 512 6.82 -10.27 -17.00
C TYR A 512 6.99 -9.66 -18.39
N TRP A 513 7.53 -10.39 -19.37
CA TRP A 513 7.63 -9.90 -20.76
C TRP A 513 6.27 -9.48 -21.32
N TRP A 514 5.20 -10.17 -20.93
CA TRP A 514 3.85 -9.83 -21.35
C TRP A 514 3.26 -8.71 -20.49
N VAL A 515 3.45 -8.76 -19.17
CA VAL A 515 3.03 -7.68 -18.26
C VAL A 515 3.66 -6.35 -18.66
N GLU A 516 4.93 -6.34 -19.02
CA GLU A 516 5.64 -5.14 -19.48
C GLU A 516 5.01 -4.55 -20.75
N GLN A 517 4.61 -5.40 -21.71
CA GLN A 517 3.87 -4.95 -22.91
C GLN A 517 2.53 -4.30 -22.53
N GLN A 518 1.80 -4.88 -21.58
CA GLN A 518 0.52 -4.32 -21.10
C GLN A 518 0.73 -2.96 -20.42
N ILE A 519 1.74 -2.85 -19.56
CA ILE A 519 2.08 -1.58 -18.89
C ILE A 519 2.49 -0.54 -19.92
N LYS A 520 3.40 -0.85 -20.85
CA LYS A 520 3.85 0.06 -21.90
C LYS A 520 2.72 0.45 -22.87
N ALA A 521 1.73 -0.40 -23.10
CA ALA A 521 0.56 -0.03 -23.89
C ALA A 521 -0.29 1.07 -23.21
N LYS A 522 -0.30 1.13 -21.88
CA LYS A 522 -0.99 2.18 -21.10
C LYS A 522 -0.09 3.39 -20.82
N TYR A 523 1.21 3.15 -20.63
CA TYR A 523 2.23 4.13 -20.27
C TYR A 523 3.46 3.99 -21.19
N PRO A 524 3.39 4.44 -22.46
CA PRO A 524 4.44 4.18 -23.45
C PRO A 524 5.83 4.72 -23.09
N GLY A 525 5.89 5.78 -22.29
CA GLY A 525 7.14 6.38 -21.82
C GLY A 525 7.74 5.73 -20.57
N CYS A 526 7.05 4.78 -19.94
CA CYS A 526 7.48 4.27 -18.65
C CYS A 526 8.73 3.39 -18.78
N PHE A 527 9.56 3.41 -17.74
CA PHE A 527 10.73 2.55 -17.62
C PHE A 527 10.96 2.20 -16.16
N LEU A 528 11.62 1.07 -15.92
CA LEU A 528 12.05 0.70 -14.58
C LEU A 528 12.93 1.79 -13.99
N TYR A 529 12.68 2.15 -12.74
CA TYR A 529 13.54 3.08 -12.04
C TYR A 529 14.93 2.45 -11.91
N ASN A 530 15.90 2.99 -12.65
CA ASN A 530 17.29 2.59 -12.55
C ASN A 530 17.96 3.40 -11.44
N VAL A 531 18.65 2.71 -10.54
CA VAL A 531 19.68 3.33 -9.70
C VAL A 531 21.00 2.85 -10.30
N ILE A 532 21.73 3.79 -10.89
CA ILE A 532 23.08 3.57 -11.43
C ILE A 532 24.03 3.39 -10.25
#